data_AF-A0A3C1VUA3-F1
#
_entry.id   AF-A0A3C1VUA3-F1
#
_cell.length_a   1.000
_cell.length_b   1.000
_cell.length_c   1.000
_cell.angle_alpha   90.00
_cell.angle_beta   90.00
_cell.angle_gamma   90.00
#
_symmetry.space_group_name_H-M   'P 1'
#
loop_
_entity.id
_entity.type
_entity.pdbx_description
1 polymer ?
#
loop_
_entity_poly.entity_id
_entity_poly.type
_entity_poly.pdbx_seq_one_letter_code
_entity_poly.pdbx_strand_id
1 'polypeptide(L)'
;LLAANNNGGELKAAIPLTPWLPDGDFGAVAVPTLLISGETDRIAAVADHARLHYQSLPEELTKMYLEIKGGNHFIANSIVENEGLNPNIDVRDLVGGMAVAWLKLFVDGEEAYRELVFGELDPEDADRLSQHLMSE
;
A
#
# COMPACT_ATOMS: atom_id res chain seq x y z
N LEU A 1 6.36 2.82 -7.50
CA LEU A 1 5.90 2.11 -8.71
C LEU A 1 6.80 2.31 -9.92
N LEU A 2 7.24 3.54 -10.26
CA LEU A 2 8.17 3.78 -11.38
C LEU A 2 9.38 2.83 -11.41
N ALA A 3 10.04 2.63 -10.26
CA ALA A 3 11.17 1.70 -10.16
C ALA A 3 10.77 0.24 -10.44
N ALA A 4 9.61 -0.22 -9.96
CA ALA A 4 9.08 -1.55 -10.24
C ALA A 4 8.67 -1.73 -11.70
N ASN A 5 8.15 -0.68 -12.32
CA ASN A 5 7.77 -0.67 -13.73
C ASN A 5 8.99 -0.77 -14.65
N ASN A 6 10.09 -0.13 -14.27
CA ASN A 6 11.30 -0.05 -15.10
C ASN A 6 12.32 -1.15 -14.81
N ASN A 7 12.28 -1.79 -13.63
CA ASN A 7 13.31 -2.74 -13.17
C ASN A 7 12.69 -4.03 -12.63
N GLY A 8 11.65 -4.55 -13.30
CA GLY A 8 10.86 -5.69 -12.80
C GLY A 8 11.66 -6.98 -12.58
N GLY A 9 12.77 -7.17 -13.29
CA GLY A 9 13.67 -8.31 -13.10
C GLY A 9 14.65 -8.17 -11.93
N GLU A 10 14.77 -7.00 -11.33
CA GLU A 10 15.76 -6.69 -10.29
C GLU A 10 15.15 -6.49 -8.91
N LEU A 11 13.86 -6.13 -8.86
CA LEU A 11 13.14 -5.90 -7.61
C LEU A 11 12.26 -7.11 -7.24
N LYS A 12 12.23 -7.43 -5.96
CA LYS A 12 11.42 -8.53 -5.43
C LYS A 12 10.06 -8.10 -4.85
N ALA A 13 9.93 -6.84 -4.44
CA ALA A 13 8.71 -6.30 -3.86
C ALA A 13 8.65 -4.77 -4.07
N ALA A 14 7.44 -4.21 -4.08
CA ALA A 14 7.21 -2.77 -4.11
C ALA A 14 6.12 -2.38 -3.09
N ILE A 15 6.37 -1.30 -2.35
CA ILE A 15 5.40 -0.75 -1.38
C ILE A 15 5.24 0.76 -1.58
N PRO A 16 4.30 1.21 -2.43
CA PRO A 16 3.95 2.62 -2.53
C PRO A 16 3.07 3.03 -1.35
N LEU A 17 3.54 4.02 -0.58
CA LEU A 17 2.83 4.60 0.55
C LEU A 17 2.31 5.97 0.14
N THR A 18 1.00 6.17 0.21
CA THR A 18 0.27 7.40 -0.22
C THR A 18 0.83 7.98 -1.53
N PRO A 19 0.92 7.15 -2.59
CA PRO A 19 1.71 7.49 -3.78
C PRO A 19 1.11 8.67 -4.53
N TRP A 20 1.99 9.54 -5.01
CA TRP A 20 1.64 10.66 -5.88
C TRP A 20 2.34 10.50 -7.23
N LEU A 21 1.55 10.47 -8.31
CA LEU A 21 2.02 10.58 -9.69
C LEU A 21 0.82 10.86 -10.61
N PRO A 22 0.73 12.04 -11.23
CA PRO A 22 -0.24 12.30 -12.30
C PRO A 22 0.02 11.40 -13.50
N ASP A 23 -1.05 10.93 -14.14
CA ASP A 23 -1.00 10.12 -15.37
C ASP A 23 -0.09 8.88 -15.26
N GLY A 24 -0.02 8.28 -14.06
CA GLY A 24 0.77 7.09 -13.79
C GLY A 24 0.15 5.84 -14.43
N ASP A 25 0.89 5.20 -15.33
CA ASP A 25 0.56 3.88 -15.91
C ASP A 25 1.59 2.85 -15.45
N PHE A 26 1.09 1.78 -14.81
CA PHE A 26 1.90 0.72 -14.22
C PHE A 26 1.56 -0.67 -14.78
N GLY A 27 1.02 -0.74 -16.00
CA GLY A 27 0.69 -2.00 -16.68
C GLY A 27 1.89 -2.89 -17.02
N ALA A 28 3.13 -2.40 -16.90
CA ALA A 28 4.34 -3.19 -17.09
C ALA A 28 4.98 -3.68 -15.77
N VAL A 29 4.38 -3.37 -14.61
CA VAL A 29 4.88 -3.85 -13.31
C VAL A 29 4.72 -5.37 -13.24
N ALA A 30 5.83 -6.07 -13.01
CA ALA A 30 5.88 -7.52 -12.78
C ALA A 30 6.34 -7.88 -11.36
N VAL A 31 6.40 -6.89 -10.45
CA VAL A 31 6.91 -7.04 -9.08
C VAL A 31 5.73 -7.08 -8.10
N PRO A 32 5.69 -8.04 -7.15
CA PRO A 32 4.67 -8.08 -6.12
C PRO A 32 4.51 -6.71 -5.43
N THR A 33 3.30 -6.15 -5.48
CA THR A 33 3.04 -4.77 -5.07
C THR A 33 1.96 -4.66 -3.98
N LEU A 34 2.34 -4.09 -2.83
CA LEU A 34 1.42 -3.67 -1.77
C LEU A 34 1.26 -2.15 -1.80
N LEU A 35 0.08 -1.65 -2.12
CA LEU A 35 -0.21 -0.22 -2.16
C LEU A 35 -1.02 0.18 -0.92
N ILE A 36 -0.53 1.16 -0.17
CA ILE A 36 -1.21 1.68 1.03
C ILE A 36 -1.52 3.15 0.84
N SER A 37 -2.76 3.57 1.17
CA SER A 37 -3.20 4.97 1.04
C SER A 37 -4.14 5.40 2.16
N GLY A 38 -4.34 6.70 2.35
CA GLY A 38 -5.33 7.24 3.29
C GLY A 38 -6.60 7.69 2.56
N GLU A 39 -7.77 7.26 3.03
CA GLU A 39 -9.09 7.57 2.44
C GLU A 39 -9.31 9.08 2.20
N THR A 40 -8.83 9.91 3.13
CA THR A 40 -9.04 11.37 3.16
C THR A 40 -7.79 12.16 2.74
N ASP A 41 -6.87 11.52 2.03
CA ASP A 41 -5.67 12.16 1.49
C ASP A 41 -6.02 13.37 0.59
N ARG A 42 -5.52 14.56 0.95
CA ARG A 42 -5.73 15.82 0.23
C ARG A 42 -4.52 16.29 -0.56
N ILE A 43 -3.40 15.57 -0.48
CA ILE A 43 -2.15 15.86 -1.21
C ILE A 43 -2.07 14.94 -2.42
N ALA A 44 -2.33 13.65 -2.21
CA ALA A 44 -2.41 12.63 -3.23
C ALA A 44 -3.79 11.95 -3.15
N ALA A 45 -4.84 12.69 -3.54
CA ALA A 45 -6.21 12.19 -3.50
C ALA A 45 -6.33 10.80 -4.14
N VAL A 46 -6.90 9.85 -3.40
CA VAL A 46 -6.93 8.43 -3.79
C VAL A 46 -7.58 8.20 -5.15
N ALA A 47 -8.60 9.00 -5.49
CA ALA A 47 -9.31 8.94 -6.76
C ALA A 47 -8.46 9.35 -7.98
N ASP A 48 -7.43 10.16 -7.77
CA ASP A 48 -6.56 10.69 -8.83
C ASP A 48 -5.17 10.01 -8.85
N HIS A 49 -4.83 9.25 -7.81
CA HIS A 49 -3.54 8.60 -7.67
C HIS A 49 -3.67 7.14 -7.24
N ALA A 50 -3.59 6.84 -5.93
CA ALA A 50 -3.46 5.49 -5.39
C ALA A 50 -4.41 4.46 -6.03
N ARG A 51 -5.69 4.80 -6.21
CA ARG A 51 -6.70 3.90 -6.79
C ARG A 51 -6.47 3.68 -8.28
N LEU A 52 -6.18 4.73 -9.05
CA LEU A 52 -5.86 4.62 -10.48
C LEU A 52 -4.55 3.84 -10.69
N HIS A 53 -3.55 4.08 -9.85
CA HIS A 53 -2.28 3.36 -9.87
C HIS A 53 -2.49 1.87 -9.64
N TYR A 54 -3.26 1.48 -8.62
CA TYR A 54 -3.59 0.08 -8.34
C TYR A 54 -4.39 -0.57 -9.48
N GLN A 55 -5.36 0.15 -10.05
CA GLN A 55 -6.16 -0.33 -11.18
C GLN A 55 -5.34 -0.50 -12.46
N SER A 56 -4.27 0.29 -12.65
CA SER A 56 -3.37 0.14 -13.81
C SER A 56 -2.41 -1.05 -13.69
N LEU A 57 -2.25 -1.64 -12.50
CA LEU A 57 -1.41 -2.85 -12.34
C LEU A 57 -2.06 -4.04 -13.05
N PRO A 58 -1.28 -4.97 -13.64
CA PRO A 58 -1.83 -6.18 -14.27
C PRO A 58 -2.77 -6.97 -13.34
N GLU A 59 -3.81 -7.58 -13.89
CA GLU A 59 -4.79 -8.37 -13.11
C GLU A 59 -4.16 -9.61 -12.48
N GLU A 60 -3.29 -10.28 -13.23
CA GLU A 60 -2.55 -11.49 -12.83
C GLU A 60 -1.36 -11.21 -11.88
N LEU A 61 -1.10 -9.93 -11.55
CA LEU A 61 -0.03 -9.56 -10.64
C LEU A 61 -0.47 -9.86 -9.21
N THR A 62 0.37 -10.53 -8.43
CA THR A 62 0.22 -10.58 -6.97
C THR A 62 0.28 -9.17 -6.39
N LYS A 63 -0.86 -8.64 -5.96
CA LYS A 63 -1.03 -7.24 -5.55
C LYS A 63 -2.07 -7.07 -4.47
N MET A 64 -1.83 -6.10 -3.58
CA MET A 64 -2.78 -5.73 -2.53
C MET A 64 -2.95 -4.22 -2.47
N TYR A 65 -4.16 -3.77 -2.18
CA TYR A 65 -4.49 -2.38 -1.89
C TYR A 65 -5.14 -2.27 -0.53
N LEU A 66 -4.56 -1.42 0.33
CA LEU A 66 -5.08 -1.05 1.63
C LEU A 66 -5.38 0.46 1.65
N GLU A 67 -6.65 0.81 1.79
CA GLU A 67 -7.09 2.19 2.01
C GLU A 67 -7.46 2.36 3.49
N ILE A 68 -6.68 3.16 4.21
CA ILE A 68 -6.88 3.43 5.63
C ILE A 68 -8.07 4.36 5.80
N LYS A 69 -9.10 3.88 6.50
CA LYS A 69 -10.32 4.62 6.81
C LYS A 69 -10.01 5.84 7.67
N GLY A 70 -10.49 7.01 7.25
CA GLY A 70 -10.20 8.30 7.89
C GLY A 70 -8.72 8.72 7.83
N GLY A 71 -7.86 7.96 7.15
CA GLY A 71 -6.44 8.25 7.02
C GLY A 71 -6.19 9.43 6.09
N ASN A 72 -5.21 10.28 6.40
CA ASN A 72 -4.78 11.37 5.54
C ASN A 72 -3.48 10.98 4.77
N HIS A 73 -2.79 11.96 4.16
CA HIS A 73 -1.53 11.70 3.42
C HIS A 73 -0.39 11.14 4.29
N PHE A 74 -0.44 11.39 5.59
CA PHE A 74 0.65 11.17 6.55
C PHE A 74 0.50 9.87 7.34
N ILE A 75 -0.39 8.96 6.93
CA ILE A 75 -0.59 7.65 7.60
C ILE A 75 0.70 6.82 7.73
N ALA A 76 1.71 7.10 6.90
CA ALA A 76 3.01 6.44 6.91
C ALA A 76 4.09 7.21 7.70
N ASN A 77 3.72 8.30 8.38
CA ASN A 77 4.65 9.14 9.15
C ASN A 77 4.34 9.07 10.65
N SER A 78 5.33 8.69 11.46
CA SER A 78 5.16 8.51 12.91
C SER A 78 5.24 9.81 13.73
N ILE A 79 5.68 10.92 13.13
CA ILE A 79 5.82 12.22 13.79
C ILE A 79 5.26 13.30 12.86
N VAL A 80 4.17 13.95 13.28
CA VAL A 80 3.60 15.13 12.63
C VAL A 80 3.61 16.30 13.61
N GLU A 81 4.80 16.83 13.91
CA GLU A 81 4.97 18.02 14.76
C GLU A 81 4.39 19.30 14.12
N ASN A 82 4.13 19.28 12.81
CA ASN A 82 3.52 20.38 12.09
C ASN A 82 1.99 20.26 12.15
N GLU A 83 1.32 21.24 12.77
CA GLU A 83 -0.15 21.29 12.87
C GLU A 83 -0.85 21.24 11.50
N GLY A 84 -0.20 21.70 10.42
CA GLY A 84 -0.75 21.62 9.06
C GLY A 84 -0.91 20.20 8.52
N LEU A 85 -0.36 19.20 9.22
CA LEU A 85 -0.45 17.78 8.87
C LEU A 85 -1.41 17.02 9.80
N ASN A 86 -2.11 17.74 10.69
CA ASN A 86 -3.11 17.22 11.61
C ASN A 86 -4.56 17.46 11.12
N PRO A 87 -5.53 16.63 11.56
CA PRO A 87 -5.32 15.43 12.37
C PRO A 87 -4.75 14.28 11.52
N ASN A 88 -3.71 13.63 12.02
CA ASN A 88 -3.30 12.30 11.54
C ASN A 88 -3.83 11.23 12.51
N ILE A 89 -4.04 10.03 12.01
CA ILE A 89 -4.46 8.88 12.83
C ILE A 89 -3.28 7.94 13.05
N ASP A 90 -3.18 7.35 14.24
CA ASP A 90 -2.11 6.39 14.53
C ASP A 90 -2.47 5.01 13.94
N VAL A 91 -1.79 4.66 12.84
CA VAL A 91 -1.93 3.37 12.15
C VAL A 91 -0.58 2.71 11.88
N ARG A 92 0.45 3.09 12.64
CA ARG A 92 1.84 2.62 12.41
C ARG A 92 2.00 1.10 12.58
N ASP A 93 1.17 0.50 13.43
CA ASP A 93 1.09 -0.93 13.66
C ASP A 93 0.59 -1.68 12.41
N LEU A 94 -0.53 -1.24 11.83
CA LEU A 94 -1.10 -1.83 10.62
C LEU A 94 -0.23 -1.57 9.39
N VAL A 95 0.13 -0.30 9.15
CA VAL A 95 0.95 0.11 8.00
C VAL A 95 2.34 -0.55 8.06
N GLY A 96 2.99 -0.50 9.23
CA GLY A 96 4.30 -1.07 9.44
C GLY A 96 4.28 -2.60 9.46
N GLY A 97 3.30 -3.21 10.12
CA GLY A 97 3.12 -4.65 10.20
C GLY A 97 2.93 -5.28 8.83
N MET A 98 2.01 -4.74 8.02
CA MET A 98 1.78 -5.24 6.66
C MET A 98 3.00 -5.01 5.76
N ALA A 99 3.68 -3.85 5.87
CA ALA A 99 4.88 -3.60 5.08
C ALA A 99 6.01 -4.59 5.40
N VAL A 100 6.23 -4.90 6.70
CA VAL A 100 7.20 -5.91 7.12
C VAL A 100 6.81 -7.29 6.62
N ALA A 101 5.54 -7.68 6.76
CA ALA A 101 5.05 -8.97 6.30
C ALA A 101 5.22 -9.14 4.79
N TRP A 102 4.90 -8.10 4.00
CA TRP A 102 5.08 -8.10 2.55
C TRP A 102 6.54 -8.28 2.14
N LEU A 103 7.45 -7.52 2.79
CA LEU A 103 8.89 -7.66 2.52
C LEU A 103 9.40 -9.03 2.93
N LYS A 104 8.97 -9.56 4.08
CA LYS A 104 9.37 -10.89 4.54
C LYS A 104 8.92 -11.99 3.59
N LEU A 105 7.70 -11.90 3.09
CA LEU A 105 7.19 -12.87 2.13
C LEU A 105 7.93 -12.82 0.80
N PHE A 106 8.09 -11.64 0.19
CA PHE A 106 8.58 -11.55 -1.20
C PHE A 106 10.08 -11.31 -1.33
N VAL A 107 10.70 -10.56 -0.41
CA VAL A 107 12.15 -10.30 -0.45
C VAL A 107 12.92 -11.48 0.10
N ASP A 108 12.51 -11.96 1.28
CA ASP A 108 13.19 -13.02 2.03
C ASP A 108 12.65 -14.43 1.68
N GLY A 109 11.46 -14.53 1.08
CA GLY A 109 10.84 -15.83 0.76
C GLY A 109 10.30 -16.56 2.00
N GLU A 110 10.02 -15.82 3.08
CA GLU A 110 9.54 -16.42 4.33
C GLU A 110 8.03 -16.70 4.26
N GLU A 111 7.68 -17.90 3.75
CA GLU A 111 6.29 -18.36 3.57
C GLU A 111 5.43 -18.34 4.84
N ALA A 112 6.04 -18.31 6.04
CA ALA A 112 5.32 -18.14 7.30
C ALA A 112 4.53 -16.81 7.39
N TYR A 113 4.88 -15.80 6.59
CA TYR A 113 4.15 -14.53 6.50
C TYR A 113 2.99 -14.55 5.50
N ARG A 114 2.81 -15.62 4.71
CA ARG A 114 1.75 -15.69 3.70
C ARG A 114 0.37 -15.54 4.34
N GLU A 115 0.11 -16.24 5.44
CA GLU A 115 -1.17 -16.14 6.16
C GLU A 115 -1.40 -14.75 6.74
N LEU A 116 -0.35 -14.05 7.18
CA LEU A 116 -0.47 -12.67 7.66
C LEU A 116 -0.83 -11.68 6.54
N VAL A 117 -0.41 -11.97 5.30
CA VAL A 117 -0.68 -11.11 4.14
C VAL A 117 -2.03 -11.47 3.49
N PHE A 118 -2.25 -12.74 3.17
CA PHE A 118 -3.39 -13.19 2.35
C PHE A 118 -4.46 -13.97 3.13
N GLY A 119 -4.23 -14.23 4.42
CA GLY A 119 -5.22 -14.84 5.29
C GLY A 119 -6.33 -13.87 5.70
N GLU A 120 -7.18 -14.33 6.60
CA GLU A 120 -8.23 -13.49 7.18
C GLU A 120 -7.61 -12.39 8.03
N LEU A 121 -7.96 -11.13 7.74
CA LEU A 121 -7.53 -9.99 8.56
C LEU A 121 -8.18 -10.07 9.94
N ASP A 122 -7.44 -9.61 10.96
CA ASP A 122 -8.03 -9.38 12.27
C ASP A 122 -9.20 -8.38 12.15
N PRO A 123 -10.35 -8.61 12.81
CA PRO A 123 -11.50 -7.72 12.73
C PRO A 123 -11.18 -6.26 13.12
N GLU A 124 -10.26 -6.02 14.05
CA GLU A 124 -9.84 -4.67 14.44
C GLU A 124 -9.11 -3.97 13.28
N ASP A 125 -8.25 -4.69 12.56
CA ASP A 125 -7.58 -4.16 11.38
C ASP A 125 -8.53 -3.99 10.19
N ALA A 126 -9.46 -4.91 10.00
CA ALA A 126 -10.48 -4.81 8.96
C ALA A 126 -11.36 -3.56 9.15
N ASP A 127 -11.75 -3.23 10.39
CA ASP A 127 -12.56 -2.04 10.71
C ASP A 127 -11.82 -0.71 10.45
N ARG A 128 -10.48 -0.75 10.38
CA ARG A 128 -9.60 0.40 10.08
C ARG A 128 -9.39 0.62 8.59
N LEU A 129 -9.91 -0.25 7.73
CA LEU A 129 -9.80 -0.15 6.27
C LEU A 129 -11.13 0.30 5.65
N SER A 130 -11.08 1.31 4.78
CA SER A 130 -12.23 1.70 3.93
C SER A 130 -12.29 0.85 2.67
N GLN A 131 -11.14 0.37 2.19
CA GLN A 131 -11.02 -0.61 1.10
C GLN A 131 -9.87 -1.58 1.37
N HIS A 132 -10.12 -2.85 1.08
CA HIS A 132 -9.12 -3.91 1.06
C HIS A 132 -9.34 -4.75 -0.21
N LEU A 133 -8.40 -4.70 -1.14
CA LEU A 133 -8.43 -5.45 -2.40
C LEU A 133 -7.17 -6.29 -2.53
N MET A 134 -7.29 -7.52 -3.02
CA MET A 134 -6.13 -8.36 -3.29
C MET A 134 -6.35 -9.26 -4.51
N SER A 135 -5.25 -9.58 -5.18
CA SER A 135 -5.11 -10.59 -6.22
C SER A 135 -3.81 -11.33 -5.93
N GLU A 136 -3.81 -12.66 -5.98
CA GLU A 136 -2.63 -13.51 -5.75
C GLU A 136 -2.26 -14.29 -7.00
#